data_AF-J4QC29-F1
#
_entry.id   AF-J4QC29-F1
#
_cell.length_a   1.000
_cell.length_b   1.000
_cell.length_c   1.000
_cell.angle_alpha   90.00
_cell.angle_beta   90.00
_cell.angle_gamma   90.00
#
_symmetry.space_group_name_H-M   'P 1'
#
loop_
_entity.id
_entity.type
_entity.pdbx_description
1 polymer ?
#
loop_
_entity_poly.entity_id
_entity_poly.type
_entity_poly.pdbx_seq_one_letter_code
_entity_poly.pdbx_strand_id
1 'polypeptide(L)'
;MEETKKDGFAFVGVEVGTVPEKKIEQKTTDKAETEASQEKKIVVESVKPEKKKGGRKSIQVPISEPKLDFVKRDKVIREHEVADFSVRTTKDGALELATRHFMLNYDITEDYASKILVYIHANAQEVKGHNIYFDDMQDIAEALELSYPTVQKTVKKLRDKKIISKASIGKNNYELSAEANRFFKSISNNIQVVLTFEVVEEEQLEAINKDGSVNEDMIK
;
A
#
# COMPACT_ATOMS: atom_id res chain seq x y z
N MET A 1 -57.72 -19.61 -29.42
CA MET A 1 -58.01 -20.65 -28.42
C MET A 1 -57.10 -20.40 -27.24
N GLU A 2 -57.63 -20.56 -26.03
CA GLU A 2 -56.93 -20.59 -24.74
C GLU A 2 -56.19 -19.27 -24.34
N GLU A 3 -56.28 -18.71 -23.13
CA GLU A 3 -56.37 -19.24 -21.74
C GLU A 3 -55.09 -19.91 -21.23
N THR A 4 -54.61 -19.70 -20.00
CA THR A 4 -54.77 -18.57 -19.04
C THR A 4 -53.34 -18.20 -18.53
N LYS A 5 -52.97 -17.65 -17.36
CA LYS A 5 -53.60 -17.34 -16.06
C LYS A 5 -52.74 -16.32 -15.28
N LYS A 6 -52.88 -16.26 -13.95
CA LYS A 6 -51.91 -15.65 -13.02
C LYS A 6 -51.64 -16.66 -11.90
N ASP A 7 -50.41 -16.68 -11.39
CA ASP A 7 -50.06 -17.01 -10.01
C ASP A 7 -48.67 -16.37 -9.70
N GLY A 8 -48.34 -15.97 -8.47
CA GLY A 8 -49.21 -15.96 -7.29
C GLY A 8 -48.51 -16.17 -5.94
N PHE A 9 -47.38 -15.50 -5.65
CA PHE A 9 -46.75 -15.58 -4.32
C PHE A 9 -46.29 -14.22 -3.78
N ALA A 10 -46.55 -13.99 -2.49
CA ALA A 10 -46.20 -12.78 -1.76
C ALA A 10 -46.01 -13.06 -0.27
N PHE A 11 -45.20 -12.22 0.39
CA PHE A 11 -45.01 -12.03 1.84
C PHE A 11 -44.99 -13.24 2.79
N VAL A 12 -43.83 -13.45 3.43
CA VAL A 12 -43.77 -13.49 4.91
C VAL A 12 -42.60 -12.62 5.35
N GLY A 13 -42.83 -11.74 6.33
CA GLY A 13 -41.79 -11.05 7.09
C GLY A 13 -41.93 -11.40 8.57
N VAL A 14 -40.84 -11.30 9.34
CA VAL A 14 -40.84 -11.41 10.80
C VAL A 14 -39.93 -10.31 11.36
N GLU A 15 -40.44 -9.58 12.35
CA GLU A 15 -39.75 -8.46 12.99
C GLU A 15 -39.04 -8.85 14.31
N VAL A 16 -38.07 -8.01 14.69
CA VAL A 16 -37.66 -7.64 16.06
C VAL A 16 -37.56 -8.73 17.14
N GLY A 17 -36.34 -8.90 17.67
CA GLY A 17 -36.08 -9.52 18.97
C GLY A 17 -34.97 -8.78 19.71
N THR A 18 -35.28 -8.18 20.86
CA THR A 18 -34.36 -7.35 21.66
C THR A 18 -33.54 -8.15 22.69
N VAL A 19 -32.53 -7.48 23.27
CA VAL A 19 -31.59 -7.99 24.28
C VAL A 19 -32.27 -8.57 25.53
N PRO A 20 -31.56 -9.40 26.31
CA PRO A 20 -31.19 -8.89 27.63
C PRO A 20 -29.69 -9.02 27.96
N GLU A 21 -29.18 -8.03 28.69
CA GLU A 21 -27.86 -8.07 29.33
C GLU A 21 -27.78 -9.16 30.40
N LYS A 22 -26.57 -9.57 30.79
CA LYS A 22 -26.36 -10.32 32.03
C LYS A 22 -25.20 -9.77 32.87
N LYS A 23 -25.50 -8.72 33.64
CA LYS A 23 -24.67 -8.29 34.78
C LYS A 23 -24.59 -9.43 35.79
N ILE A 24 -23.38 -9.82 36.19
CA ILE A 24 -23.13 -10.47 37.49
C ILE A 24 -21.89 -9.82 38.11
N GLU A 25 -22.17 -8.98 39.10
CA GLU A 25 -21.41 -8.70 40.33
C GLU A 25 -19.90 -8.39 40.28
N GLN A 26 -19.59 -7.17 40.74
CA GLN A 26 -18.26 -6.81 41.25
C GLN A 26 -17.95 -7.60 42.54
N LYS A 27 -16.66 -7.81 42.83
CA LYS A 27 -16.20 -7.91 44.22
C LYS A 27 -14.92 -7.11 44.42
N THR A 28 -14.89 -6.34 45.49
CA THR A 28 -13.89 -5.31 45.78
C THR A 28 -12.76 -5.83 46.69
N THR A 29 -11.58 -5.25 46.51
CA THR A 29 -10.67 -4.92 47.61
C THR A 29 -9.81 -3.72 47.22
N ASP A 30 -9.61 -2.79 48.16
CA ASP A 30 -8.97 -1.48 47.95
C ASP A 30 -7.60 -1.38 48.64
N LYS A 31 -6.78 -0.42 48.18
CA LYS A 31 -5.59 0.19 48.85
C LYS A 31 -4.39 -0.75 49.07
N ALA A 32 -3.15 -0.33 48.80
CA ALA A 32 -2.54 0.91 49.29
C ALA A 32 -1.46 1.49 48.35
N GLU A 33 -1.11 2.76 48.58
CA GLU A 33 -0.04 3.50 47.89
C GLU A 33 1.30 3.38 48.63
N THR A 34 2.41 3.27 47.90
CA THR A 34 3.70 3.87 48.31
C THR A 34 4.55 4.14 47.07
N GLU A 35 5.18 5.32 47.01
CA GLU A 35 6.08 5.73 45.94
C GLU A 35 7.50 5.19 46.16
N ALA A 36 8.19 4.73 45.10
CA ALA A 36 9.66 4.72 45.02
C ALA A 36 10.16 4.55 43.58
N SER A 37 11.05 5.44 43.16
CA SER A 37 11.70 5.46 41.83
C SER A 37 12.51 4.18 41.52
N GLN A 38 12.32 3.60 40.32
CA GLN A 38 13.34 2.84 39.59
C GLN A 38 13.18 3.02 38.07
N GLU A 39 14.30 3.24 37.37
CA GLU A 39 14.36 3.46 35.91
C GLU A 39 14.05 2.19 35.12
N LYS A 40 12.82 2.05 34.61
CA LYS A 40 12.45 0.89 33.77
C LYS A 40 12.86 1.10 32.33
N LYS A 41 14.04 0.56 31.96
CA LYS A 41 14.36 0.20 30.57
C LYS A 41 13.24 -0.69 30.03
N ILE A 42 12.49 -0.21 29.04
CA ILE A 42 11.44 -1.01 28.39
C ILE A 42 12.11 -2.01 27.44
N VAL A 43 12.53 -3.15 28.01
CA VAL A 43 12.80 -4.36 27.23
C VAL A 43 11.46 -4.82 26.69
N VAL A 44 11.29 -4.81 25.36
CA VAL A 44 10.06 -5.28 24.71
C VAL A 44 10.02 -6.80 24.83
N GLU A 45 9.26 -7.29 25.81
CA GLU A 45 9.12 -8.71 26.09
C GLU A 45 8.42 -9.42 24.91
N SER A 46 9.01 -10.52 24.43
CA SER A 46 8.58 -11.19 23.20
C SER A 46 7.33 -12.04 23.42
N VAL A 47 6.16 -11.41 23.30
CA VAL A 47 4.85 -12.09 23.33
C VAL A 47 4.81 -13.19 22.27
N LYS A 48 4.79 -14.44 22.71
CA LYS A 48 4.68 -15.62 21.81
C LYS A 48 3.31 -15.61 21.14
N PRO A 49 3.22 -15.69 19.79
CA PRO A 49 1.93 -15.65 19.11
C PRO A 49 1.13 -16.94 19.35
N GLU A 50 -0.07 -16.80 19.92
CA GLU A 50 -1.02 -17.90 20.05
C GLU A 50 -1.49 -18.38 18.68
N LYS A 51 -1.49 -19.71 18.47
CA LYS A 51 -1.92 -20.33 17.21
C LYS A 51 -3.45 -20.36 17.09
N LYS A 52 -4.07 -19.24 16.70
CA LYS A 52 -5.48 -19.22 16.28
C LYS A 52 -5.65 -20.05 14.99
N LYS A 53 -6.42 -21.14 15.07
CA LYS A 53 -6.85 -21.92 13.90
C LYS A 53 -8.04 -21.23 13.25
N GLY A 54 -7.96 -20.98 11.94
CA GLY A 54 -9.05 -20.38 11.15
C GLY A 54 -8.74 -18.95 10.72
N GLY A 55 -8.29 -18.80 9.48
CA GLY A 55 -7.94 -17.54 8.85
C GLY A 55 -7.23 -17.81 7.51
N ARG A 56 -7.21 -16.82 6.61
CA ARG A 56 -6.35 -16.89 5.41
C ARG A 56 -4.89 -17.03 5.87
N LYS A 57 -4.05 -17.76 5.10
CA LYS A 57 -2.60 -17.81 5.35
C LYS A 57 -2.10 -16.37 5.53
N SER A 58 -1.44 -16.06 6.64
CA SER A 58 -0.71 -14.81 6.77
C SER A 58 0.36 -14.78 5.68
N ILE A 59 0.35 -13.74 4.83
CA ILE A 59 1.45 -13.49 3.89
C ILE A 59 2.75 -13.52 4.70
N GLN A 60 3.73 -14.30 4.24
CA GLN A 60 5.05 -14.30 4.86
C GLN A 60 5.67 -12.93 4.62
N VAL A 61 5.56 -12.04 5.60
CA VAL A 61 6.26 -10.75 5.60
C VAL A 61 7.76 -11.09 5.56
N PRO A 62 8.51 -10.67 4.53
CA PRO A 62 9.96 -10.86 4.51
C PRO A 62 10.54 -10.26 5.78
N ILE A 63 11.48 -10.95 6.43
CA ILE A 63 12.08 -10.46 7.68
C ILE A 63 12.77 -9.12 7.39
N SER A 64 12.08 -8.04 7.76
CA SER A 64 12.51 -6.67 7.58
C SER A 64 13.08 -6.16 8.89
N GLU A 65 14.38 -5.86 8.93
CA GLU A 65 14.99 -5.09 10.01
C GLU A 65 15.02 -3.60 9.60
N PRO A 66 14.01 -2.78 9.96
CA PRO A 66 14.08 -1.34 9.76
C PRO A 66 15.06 -0.72 10.76
N LYS A 67 15.81 0.26 10.29
CA LYS A 67 16.68 1.14 11.07
C LYS A 67 16.48 2.58 10.61
N LEU A 68 16.60 3.51 11.54
CA LEU A 68 16.57 4.94 11.31
C LEU A 68 17.85 5.52 11.90
N ASP A 69 18.75 5.93 11.02
CA ASP A 69 19.97 6.67 11.37
C ASP A 69 19.83 8.11 10.84
N PHE A 70 20.67 9.04 11.29
CA PHE A 70 20.73 10.42 10.75
C PHE A 70 22.12 10.67 10.17
N VAL A 71 22.16 11.06 8.89
CA VAL A 71 23.39 11.03 8.07
C VAL A 71 23.56 12.36 7.32
N LYS A 72 24.79 12.88 7.27
CA LYS A 72 25.11 14.08 6.50
C LYS A 72 25.29 13.76 5.01
N ARG A 73 24.59 14.47 4.13
CA ARG A 73 24.59 14.22 2.66
C ARG A 73 24.55 15.52 1.85
N ASP A 74 25.66 15.84 1.19
CA ASP A 74 25.90 17.08 0.42
C ASP A 74 25.03 17.26 -0.85
N LYS A 75 24.00 16.43 -1.06
CA LYS A 75 23.16 16.38 -2.27
C LYS A 75 21.65 16.53 -2.00
N VAL A 76 21.26 16.83 -0.75
CA VAL A 76 19.86 17.11 -0.39
C VAL A 76 19.63 18.62 -0.39
N ILE A 77 18.47 19.06 -0.89
CA ILE A 77 18.28 20.44 -1.39
C ILE A 77 18.38 21.51 -0.29
N ARG A 78 18.01 21.19 0.96
CA ARG A 78 17.85 22.22 2.03
C ARG A 78 18.52 21.90 3.38
N GLU A 79 18.89 20.65 3.67
CA GLU A 79 19.32 20.25 5.03
C GLU A 79 20.61 19.39 5.02
N HIS A 80 21.50 19.68 5.97
CA HIS A 80 22.81 19.01 6.11
C HIS A 80 22.74 17.69 6.89
N GLU A 81 21.59 17.36 7.50
CA GLU A 81 21.35 16.15 8.28
C GLU A 81 20.07 15.49 7.76
N VAL A 82 20.14 14.21 7.41
CA VAL A 82 19.11 13.52 6.61
C VAL A 82 18.73 12.21 7.30
N ALA A 83 17.44 11.98 7.51
CA ALA A 83 16.92 10.72 8.01
C ALA A 83 17.19 9.59 7.00
N ASP A 84 17.94 8.56 7.43
CA ASP A 84 18.38 7.44 6.59
C ASP A 84 17.67 6.16 7.01
N PHE A 85 16.55 5.88 6.32
CA PHE A 85 15.72 4.70 6.56
C PHE A 85 16.31 3.47 5.87
N SER A 86 17.07 2.67 6.61
CA SER A 86 17.66 1.42 6.13
C SER A 86 16.76 0.23 6.45
N VAL A 87 16.42 -0.60 5.45
CA VAL A 87 15.67 -1.86 5.64
C VAL A 87 16.48 -3.03 5.08
N ARG A 88 16.84 -3.99 5.95
CA ARG A 88 17.39 -5.27 5.50
C ARG A 88 16.25 -6.21 5.15
N THR A 89 16.30 -6.84 3.98
CA THR A 89 15.28 -7.77 3.45
C THR A 89 15.88 -8.58 2.28
N THR A 90 15.10 -9.43 1.62
CA THR A 90 15.53 -10.14 0.39
C THR A 90 15.68 -9.16 -0.78
N LYS A 91 16.40 -9.57 -1.85
CA LYS A 91 16.52 -8.76 -3.08
C LYS A 91 15.15 -8.36 -3.64
N ASP A 92 14.23 -9.30 -3.67
CA ASP A 92 12.88 -9.10 -4.22
C ASP A 92 12.04 -8.22 -3.29
N GLY A 93 12.16 -8.39 -1.97
CA GLY A 93 11.54 -7.50 -0.98
C GLY A 93 12.05 -6.06 -1.06
N ALA A 94 13.34 -5.85 -1.30
CA ALA A 94 13.91 -4.52 -1.53
C ALA A 94 13.39 -3.91 -2.85
N LEU A 95 13.27 -4.73 -3.90
CA LEU A 95 12.74 -4.33 -5.19
C LEU A 95 11.24 -3.97 -5.12
N GLU A 96 10.43 -4.71 -4.35
CA GLU A 96 9.04 -4.37 -4.02
C GLU A 96 8.92 -3.07 -3.22
N LEU A 97 9.80 -2.84 -2.24
CA LEU A 97 9.83 -1.62 -1.42
C LEU A 97 10.19 -0.38 -2.24
N ALA A 98 11.21 -0.47 -3.10
CA ALA A 98 11.56 0.60 -4.03
C ALA A 98 10.42 0.85 -5.05
N THR A 99 9.85 -0.21 -5.62
CA THR A 99 8.76 -0.09 -6.60
C THR A 99 7.49 0.48 -5.97
N ARG A 100 7.21 0.24 -4.68
CA ARG A 100 6.09 0.91 -3.97
C ARG A 100 6.27 2.43 -3.95
N HIS A 101 7.47 2.96 -3.77
CA HIS A 101 7.71 4.41 -3.84
C HIS A 101 7.50 4.96 -5.26
N PHE A 102 7.94 4.23 -6.29
CA PHE A 102 7.65 4.57 -7.69
C PHE A 102 6.14 4.59 -7.99
N MET A 103 5.35 3.68 -7.38
CA MET A 103 3.89 3.63 -7.52
C MET A 103 3.17 4.86 -6.92
N LEU A 104 3.71 5.47 -5.86
CA LEU A 104 3.11 6.65 -5.23
C LEU A 104 3.07 7.86 -6.18
N ASN A 105 4.05 7.99 -7.09
CA ASN A 105 4.06 9.03 -8.14
C ASN A 105 2.87 8.97 -9.11
N TYR A 106 2.08 7.88 -9.07
CA TYR A 106 0.92 7.65 -9.91
C TYR A 106 -0.38 7.43 -9.12
N ASP A 107 -0.44 7.79 -7.84
CA ASP A 107 -1.58 7.52 -6.92
C ASP A 107 -1.92 6.01 -6.78
N ILE A 108 -0.89 5.15 -6.88
CA ILE A 108 -1.02 3.70 -6.71
C ILE A 108 -0.50 3.34 -5.31
N THR A 109 -1.43 3.15 -4.38
CA THR A 109 -1.18 2.84 -2.97
C THR A 109 -1.36 1.36 -2.64
N GLU A 110 -1.85 0.56 -3.58
CA GLU A 110 -2.14 -0.85 -3.38
C GLU A 110 -0.87 -1.72 -3.33
N ASP A 111 -0.60 -2.37 -2.19
CA ASP A 111 0.62 -3.17 -1.96
C ASP A 111 0.93 -4.23 -3.03
N TYR A 112 -0.10 -4.82 -3.63
CA TYR A 112 0.05 -5.81 -4.69
C TYR A 112 0.45 -5.21 -6.04
N ALA A 113 0.32 -3.90 -6.24
CA ALA A 113 0.69 -3.23 -7.49
C ALA A 113 2.21 -3.19 -7.70
N SER A 114 2.99 -2.98 -6.63
CA SER A 114 4.45 -3.09 -6.72
C SER A 114 4.86 -4.53 -7.04
N LYS A 115 4.28 -5.54 -6.36
CA LYS A 115 4.50 -6.97 -6.64
C LYS A 115 4.23 -7.32 -8.11
N ILE A 116 3.09 -6.89 -8.65
CA ILE A 116 2.68 -7.18 -10.03
C ILE A 116 3.61 -6.50 -11.04
N LEU A 117 4.03 -5.25 -10.84
CA LEU A 117 5.00 -4.63 -11.76
C LEU A 117 6.40 -5.26 -11.65
N VAL A 118 6.87 -5.60 -10.45
CA VAL A 118 8.15 -6.30 -10.26
C VAL A 118 8.13 -7.65 -10.97
N TYR A 119 7.04 -8.40 -10.87
CA TYR A 119 6.86 -9.67 -11.58
C TYR A 119 6.80 -9.50 -13.11
N ILE A 120 6.03 -8.52 -13.60
CA ILE A 120 5.98 -8.17 -15.04
C ILE A 120 7.37 -7.80 -15.56
N HIS A 121 8.14 -7.01 -14.81
CA HIS A 121 9.53 -6.66 -15.18
C HIS A 121 10.47 -7.87 -15.16
N ALA A 122 10.39 -8.72 -14.12
CA ALA A 122 11.28 -9.86 -13.97
C ALA A 122 11.10 -10.94 -15.05
N ASN A 123 9.91 -11.02 -15.66
CA ASN A 123 9.58 -11.97 -16.73
C ASN A 123 9.46 -11.29 -18.11
N ALA A 124 9.74 -9.99 -18.22
CA ALA A 124 9.77 -9.30 -19.52
C ALA A 124 11.03 -9.66 -20.31
N GLN A 125 10.88 -9.76 -21.63
CA GLN A 125 11.97 -10.01 -22.57
C GLN A 125 12.23 -8.76 -23.41
N GLU A 126 13.50 -8.40 -23.60
CA GLU A 126 13.88 -7.27 -24.46
C GLU A 126 13.76 -7.68 -25.94
N VAL A 127 12.78 -7.11 -26.65
CA VAL A 127 12.55 -7.36 -28.08
C VAL A 127 12.66 -6.03 -28.82
N LYS A 128 13.72 -5.89 -29.64
CA LYS A 128 14.04 -4.66 -30.41
C LYS A 128 14.17 -3.39 -29.53
N GLY A 129 14.61 -3.52 -28.28
CA GLY A 129 14.70 -2.41 -27.32
C GLY A 129 13.44 -2.11 -26.52
N HIS A 130 12.37 -2.92 -26.70
CA HIS A 130 11.14 -2.85 -25.92
C HIS A 130 11.11 -4.01 -24.92
N ASN A 131 10.95 -3.72 -23.62
CA ASN A 131 10.75 -4.76 -22.61
C ASN A 131 9.28 -5.20 -22.60
N ILE A 132 9.02 -6.41 -23.09
CA ILE A 132 7.68 -6.96 -23.30
C ILE A 132 7.49 -8.21 -22.45
N TYR A 133 6.42 -8.23 -21.65
CA TYR A 133 5.90 -9.40 -20.95
C TYR A 133 4.85 -10.10 -21.83
N PHE A 134 5.01 -11.41 -22.02
CA PHE A 134 4.31 -12.21 -23.04
C PHE A 134 3.18 -13.09 -22.50
N ASP A 135 3.23 -13.43 -21.21
CA ASP A 135 2.25 -14.30 -20.55
C ASP A 135 1.02 -13.48 -20.09
N ASP A 136 -0.01 -14.12 -19.52
CA ASP A 136 -1.31 -13.48 -19.29
C ASP A 136 -1.62 -13.13 -17.81
N MET A 137 -2.82 -12.62 -17.54
CA MET A 137 -3.22 -12.20 -16.18
C MET A 137 -3.54 -13.34 -15.21
N GLN A 138 -3.73 -14.57 -15.72
CA GLN A 138 -3.82 -15.80 -14.94
C GLN A 138 -2.43 -16.26 -14.50
N ASP A 139 -1.42 -16.19 -15.37
CA ASP A 139 -0.03 -16.51 -15.01
C ASP A 139 0.47 -15.64 -13.84
N ILE A 140 0.23 -14.32 -13.90
CA ILE A 140 0.50 -13.37 -12.80
C ILE A 140 -0.28 -13.75 -11.52
N ALA A 141 -1.54 -14.19 -11.66
CA ALA A 141 -2.40 -14.53 -10.52
C ALA A 141 -1.90 -15.78 -9.78
N GLU A 142 -1.56 -16.83 -10.54
CA GLU A 142 -1.05 -18.09 -9.99
C GLU A 142 0.36 -17.91 -9.39
N ALA A 143 1.27 -17.22 -10.08
CA ALA A 143 2.64 -17.02 -9.61
C ALA A 143 2.76 -16.15 -8.34
N LEU A 144 1.78 -15.29 -8.06
CA LEU A 144 1.78 -14.38 -6.90
C LEU A 144 0.80 -14.80 -5.77
N GLU A 145 0.16 -15.98 -5.85
CA GLU A 145 -0.97 -16.40 -5.00
C GLU A 145 -2.11 -15.32 -4.92
N LEU A 146 -2.32 -14.54 -5.98
CA LEU A 146 -3.33 -13.48 -6.06
C LEU A 146 -4.61 -13.94 -6.75
N SER A 147 -5.76 -13.33 -6.44
CA SER A 147 -6.98 -13.60 -7.19
C SER A 147 -6.98 -12.84 -8.53
N TYR A 148 -7.41 -13.50 -9.60
CA TYR A 148 -7.48 -12.90 -10.95
C TYR A 148 -8.18 -11.52 -10.99
N PRO A 149 -9.30 -11.26 -10.28
CA PRO A 149 -9.90 -9.91 -10.24
C PRO A 149 -9.02 -8.84 -9.60
N THR A 150 -8.07 -9.21 -8.74
CA THR A 150 -7.07 -8.30 -8.15
C THR A 150 -6.01 -7.95 -9.20
N VAL A 151 -5.46 -8.95 -9.89
CA VAL A 151 -4.52 -8.74 -11.00
C VAL A 151 -5.17 -7.89 -12.10
N GLN A 152 -6.38 -8.24 -12.54
CA GLN A 152 -7.10 -7.54 -13.60
C GLN A 152 -7.35 -6.05 -13.27
N LYS A 153 -7.71 -5.73 -12.02
CA LYS A 153 -7.84 -4.33 -11.54
C LYS A 153 -6.49 -3.62 -11.53
N THR A 154 -5.43 -4.30 -11.09
CA THR A 154 -4.07 -3.74 -11.03
C THR A 154 -3.52 -3.44 -12.41
N VAL A 155 -3.53 -4.42 -13.31
CA VAL A 155 -3.06 -4.30 -14.71
C VAL A 155 -3.88 -3.24 -15.46
N LYS A 156 -5.18 -3.09 -15.15
CA LYS A 156 -5.95 -1.93 -15.58
C LYS A 156 -5.36 -0.62 -15.03
N LYS A 157 -5.17 -0.47 -13.72
CA LYS A 157 -4.63 0.78 -13.11
C LYS A 157 -3.24 1.15 -13.64
N LEU A 158 -2.33 0.17 -13.77
CA LEU A 158 -0.99 0.35 -14.34
C LEU A 158 -1.03 0.85 -15.79
N ARG A 159 -1.93 0.30 -16.61
CA ARG A 159 -2.10 0.73 -18.01
C ARG A 159 -2.78 2.09 -18.12
N ASP A 160 -3.80 2.34 -17.32
CA ASP A 160 -4.56 3.59 -17.33
C ASP A 160 -3.67 4.76 -16.83
N LYS A 161 -2.70 4.49 -15.94
CA LYS A 161 -1.59 5.39 -15.55
C LYS A 161 -0.35 5.35 -16.46
N LYS A 162 -0.39 4.61 -17.59
CA LYS A 162 0.68 4.47 -18.61
C LYS A 162 2.03 3.92 -18.11
N ILE A 163 2.06 3.24 -16.97
CA ILE A 163 3.25 2.53 -16.46
C ILE A 163 3.57 1.31 -17.33
N ILE A 164 2.53 0.67 -17.86
CA ILE A 164 2.59 -0.33 -18.92
C ILE A 164 1.66 0.06 -20.06
N SER A 165 1.86 -0.48 -21.25
CA SER A 165 0.99 -0.34 -22.41
C SER A 165 0.67 -1.71 -23.03
N LYS A 166 -0.25 -1.77 -24.00
CA LYS A 166 -0.33 -2.94 -24.89
C LYS A 166 0.91 -2.92 -25.79
N ALA A 167 1.66 -4.01 -25.81
CA ALA A 167 2.86 -4.08 -26.63
C ALA A 167 2.56 -3.97 -28.13
N SER A 168 3.52 -3.44 -28.87
CA SER A 168 3.47 -3.41 -30.35
C SER A 168 3.66 -4.79 -31.01
N ILE A 169 4.10 -5.80 -30.26
CA ILE A 169 4.43 -7.15 -30.73
C ILE A 169 3.66 -8.18 -29.89
N GLY A 170 2.93 -9.09 -30.55
CA GLY A 170 2.09 -10.09 -29.91
C GLY A 170 0.65 -9.60 -29.64
N LYS A 171 -0.21 -10.48 -29.10
CA LYS A 171 -1.61 -10.17 -28.78
C LYS A 171 -1.80 -10.17 -27.26
N ASN A 172 -2.25 -9.04 -26.72
CA ASN A 172 -2.54 -8.78 -25.30
C ASN A 172 -1.32 -8.64 -24.36
N ASN A 173 -0.10 -8.90 -24.84
CA ASN A 173 1.18 -8.64 -24.17
C ASN A 173 1.29 -7.22 -23.58
N TYR A 174 2.10 -7.07 -22.52
CA TYR A 174 2.36 -5.79 -21.86
C TYR A 174 3.77 -5.29 -22.13
N GLU A 175 3.90 -4.03 -22.56
CA GLU A 175 5.18 -3.35 -22.75
C GLU A 175 5.39 -2.36 -21.60
N LEU A 176 6.55 -2.40 -20.94
CA LEU A 176 6.87 -1.47 -19.86
C LEU A 176 7.22 -0.09 -20.43
N SER A 177 6.76 0.98 -19.76
CA SER A 177 7.06 2.34 -20.20
C SER A 177 8.56 2.65 -20.11
N ALA A 178 9.02 3.62 -20.92
CA ALA A 178 10.41 4.09 -20.87
C ALA A 178 10.81 4.60 -19.46
N GLU A 179 9.86 5.14 -18.70
CA GLU A 179 10.07 5.59 -17.33
C GLU A 179 10.23 4.41 -16.35
N ALA A 180 9.35 3.40 -16.42
CA ALA A 180 9.47 2.18 -15.61
C ALA A 180 10.77 1.43 -15.91
N ASN A 181 11.15 1.30 -17.19
CA ASN A 181 12.41 0.71 -17.62
C ASN A 181 13.63 1.50 -17.10
N ARG A 182 13.57 2.85 -17.12
CA ARG A 182 14.62 3.70 -16.55
C ARG A 182 14.72 3.55 -15.03
N PHE A 183 13.59 3.47 -14.33
CA PHE A 183 13.52 3.25 -12.89
C PHE A 183 14.17 1.91 -12.51
N PHE A 184 13.72 0.78 -13.09
CA PHE A 184 14.30 -0.53 -12.79
C PHE A 184 15.80 -0.61 -13.13
N LYS A 185 16.24 0.04 -14.23
CA LYS A 185 17.66 0.14 -14.60
C LYS A 185 18.48 1.03 -13.66
N SER A 186 17.88 2.02 -12.99
CA SER A 186 18.60 2.82 -11.98
C SER A 186 18.84 2.07 -10.67
N ILE A 187 17.94 1.15 -10.28
CA ILE A 187 18.05 0.39 -9.03
C ILE A 187 18.67 -1.01 -9.19
N SER A 188 19.00 -1.44 -10.42
CA SER A 188 19.53 -2.79 -10.69
C SER A 188 20.87 -3.09 -10.02
N ASN A 189 21.69 -2.04 -9.83
CA ASN A 189 23.06 -2.17 -9.31
C ASN A 189 23.15 -1.86 -7.81
N ASN A 190 22.31 -0.95 -7.32
CA ASN A 190 22.13 -0.64 -5.91
C ASN A 190 20.68 -0.14 -5.72
N ILE A 191 19.94 -0.73 -4.79
CA ILE A 191 18.53 -0.37 -4.55
C ILE A 191 18.50 0.79 -3.55
N GLN A 192 18.57 2.02 -4.08
CA GLN A 192 18.42 3.25 -3.32
C GLN A 192 17.34 4.13 -3.97
N VAL A 193 16.42 4.63 -3.15
CA VAL A 193 15.45 5.68 -3.52
C VAL A 193 15.79 6.91 -2.68
N VAL A 194 15.89 8.08 -3.32
CA VAL A 194 16.03 9.36 -2.64
C VAL A 194 14.67 10.05 -2.74
N LEU A 195 14.05 10.32 -1.60
CA LEU A 195 12.85 11.13 -1.50
C LEU A 195 13.27 12.56 -1.12
N THR A 196 12.61 13.54 -1.71
CA THR A 196 12.78 14.95 -1.37
C THR A 196 11.39 15.55 -1.29
N PHE A 197 11.07 16.16 -0.15
CA PHE A 197 9.79 16.81 0.10
C PHE A 197 10.02 18.31 0.12
N GLU A 198 9.30 19.04 -0.72
CA GLU A 198 9.22 20.49 -0.63
C GLU A 198 7.85 20.86 -0.11
N VAL A 199 7.80 21.59 1.01
CA VAL A 199 6.54 22.15 1.51
C VAL A 199 6.15 23.28 0.57
N VAL A 200 5.06 23.08 -0.18
CA VAL A 200 4.33 24.17 -0.82
C VAL A 200 3.63 24.93 0.29
N GLU A 201 3.81 26.25 0.35
CA GLU A 201 3.06 27.07 1.31
C GLU A 201 1.57 27.00 0.98
N GLU A 202 0.73 26.76 1.98
CA GLU A 202 -0.73 26.76 1.80
C GLU A 202 -1.18 28.18 1.38
N GLU A 203 -1.86 28.27 0.23
CA GLU A 203 -2.57 29.48 -0.16
C GLU A 203 -3.57 29.84 0.96
N GLN A 204 -3.62 31.10 1.41
CA GLN A 204 -4.56 31.49 2.46
C GLN A 204 -5.99 31.43 1.94
N LEU A 205 -6.67 30.32 2.22
CA LEU A 205 -8.12 30.13 2.06
C LEU A 205 -8.91 30.68 3.24
N GLU A 206 -8.23 31.26 4.24
CA GLU A 206 -8.86 31.97 5.34
C GLU A 206 -9.43 33.31 4.84
N ALA A 207 -10.63 33.67 5.31
CA ALA A 207 -11.23 34.99 5.03
C ALA A 207 -10.49 36.16 5.70
N ILE A 208 -9.43 35.88 6.46
CA ILE A 208 -8.59 36.84 7.17
C ILE A 208 -7.13 36.46 6.89
N ASN A 209 -6.32 37.42 6.44
CA ASN A 209 -4.90 37.27 6.17
C ASN A 209 -4.07 37.19 7.47
N LYS A 210 -2.81 36.74 7.39
CA LYS A 210 -1.86 36.67 8.53
C LYS A 210 -1.65 37.99 9.29
N ASP A 211 -2.02 39.14 8.72
CA ASP A 211 -1.94 40.46 9.35
C ASP A 211 -3.27 40.94 9.99
N GLY A 212 -4.35 40.16 9.88
CA GLY A 212 -5.69 40.50 10.38
C GLY A 212 -6.55 41.29 9.39
N SER A 213 -6.08 41.57 8.17
CA SER A 213 -6.90 42.15 7.10
C SER A 213 -7.86 41.11 6.49
N VAL A 214 -8.96 41.55 5.88
CA VAL A 214 -9.90 40.65 5.20
C VAL A 214 -9.31 40.20 3.86
N ASN A 215 -9.42 38.92 3.54
CA ASN A 215 -8.93 38.35 2.29
C ASN A 215 -9.91 38.65 1.13
N GLU A 216 -9.61 39.68 0.34
CA GLU A 216 -10.47 40.14 -0.76
C GLU A 216 -10.61 39.14 -1.93
N ASP A 217 -9.72 38.17 -2.06
CA ASP A 217 -9.83 37.12 -3.08
C ASP A 217 -10.87 36.04 -2.72
N MET A 218 -11.32 35.99 -1.46
CA MET A 218 -12.43 35.12 -1.00
C MET A 218 -13.83 35.75 -1.17
N ILE A 219 -13.93 36.96 -1.76
CA ILE A 219 -15.18 37.76 -1.85
C ILE A 219 -15.79 37.73 -3.28
N LYS A 220 -15.27 36.90 -4.19
CA LYS A 220 -15.57 36.90 -5.64
C LYS A 220 -16.48 35.76 -6.07
#